data_AF-A0A822BCC4-F1
#
_entry.id   AF-A0A822BCC4-F1
#
_cell.length_a   1.000
_cell.length_b   1.000
_cell.length_c   1.000
_cell.angle_alpha   90.00
_cell.angle_beta   90.00
_cell.angle_gamma   90.00
#
_symmetry.space_group_name_H-M   'P 1'
#
loop_
_entity.id
_entity.type
_entity.pdbx_description
1 polymer ?
#
loop_
_entity_poly.entity_id
_entity_poly.type
_entity_poly.pdbx_seq_one_letter_code
_entity_poly.pdbx_strand_id
1 'polypeptide(L)'
;VPSTAPFSSDFESKRYWRGPVWAIINWLIADGLRKNQLIELATIIESQTINAIERAGFCEYFDPMTGEGLGGNKLSWTAAAYLVLKHRLTNN
;
A
#
# COMPACT_ATOMS: atom_id res chain seq x y z
N VAL A 1 1.56 -4.61 -1.45
CA VAL A 1 1.37 -5.73 -2.39
C VAL A 1 1.34 -5.17 -3.81
N PRO A 2 2.20 -5.66 -4.73
CA PRO A 2 2.18 -5.27 -6.15
C PRO A 2 0.81 -5.53 -6.80
N SER A 3 0.35 -4.63 -7.66
CA SER A 3 -0.92 -4.78 -8.40
C SER A 3 -0.87 -5.90 -9.45
N THR A 4 0.32 -6.25 -9.92
CA THR A 4 0.59 -7.41 -10.76
C THR A 4 1.74 -8.20 -10.14
N ALA A 5 1.66 -9.54 -10.17
CA ALA A 5 2.68 -10.40 -9.58
C ALA A 5 4.06 -10.12 -10.20
N PRO A 6 5.14 -9.93 -9.40
CA PRO A 6 6.47 -9.59 -9.92
C PRO A 6 7.09 -10.63 -10.87
N PHE A 7 6.63 -11.88 -10.82
CA PHE A 7 7.05 -12.96 -11.69
C PHE A 7 6.22 -13.09 -12.98
N SER A 8 5.21 -12.24 -13.17
CA SER A 8 4.38 -12.23 -14.38
C SER A 8 5.13 -11.56 -15.54
N SER A 9 4.94 -12.06 -16.76
CA SER A 9 5.42 -11.38 -17.99
C SER A 9 4.76 -10.01 -18.21
N ASP A 10 3.61 -9.76 -17.58
CA ASP A 10 2.90 -8.49 -17.65
C ASP A 10 3.39 -7.45 -16.63
N PHE A 11 4.34 -7.82 -15.76
CA PHE A 11 4.82 -6.96 -14.69
C PHE A 11 5.67 -5.80 -15.20
N GLU A 12 5.27 -4.59 -14.81
CA GLU A 12 5.93 -3.34 -15.10
C GLU A 12 5.92 -2.47 -13.83
N SER A 13 7.04 -2.42 -13.11
CA SER A 13 7.10 -1.92 -11.72
C SER A 13 6.59 -0.49 -11.52
N LYS A 14 6.63 0.35 -12.57
CA LYS A 14 6.21 1.76 -12.52
C LYS A 14 4.90 2.05 -13.26
N ARG A 15 4.34 1.09 -14.00
CA ARG A 15 3.21 1.36 -14.90
C ARG A 15 1.87 1.05 -14.22
N TYR A 16 1.31 2.04 -13.53
CA TYR A 16 -0.08 2.03 -13.04
C TYR A 16 -0.53 0.72 -12.38
N TRP A 17 -1.52 0.00 -12.93
CA TRP A 17 -2.00 -1.28 -12.39
C TRP A 17 -1.20 -2.52 -12.82
N ARG A 18 -0.09 -2.32 -13.53
CA ARG A 18 0.75 -3.41 -14.07
C ARG A 18 1.92 -3.77 -13.16
N GLY A 19 1.95 -3.32 -11.91
CA GLY A 19 3.07 -3.60 -11.01
C GLY A 19 3.09 -2.77 -9.73
N PRO A 20 2.93 -1.44 -9.79
CA PRO A 20 2.97 -0.59 -8.62
C PRO A 20 2.10 -1.04 -7.44
N VAL A 21 2.53 -0.67 -6.24
CA VAL A 21 1.79 -0.87 -4.99
C VAL A 21 0.85 0.30 -4.75
N TRP A 22 -0.38 0.00 -4.36
CA TRP A 22 -1.41 1.00 -4.10
C TRP A 22 -1.81 1.00 -2.62
N ALA A 23 -1.73 2.15 -1.96
CA ALA A 23 -2.08 2.26 -0.53
C ALA A 23 -3.53 1.86 -0.24
N ILE A 24 -4.46 2.28 -1.11
CA ILE A 24 -5.89 1.94 -1.01
C ILE A 24 -6.12 0.42 -1.08
N ILE A 25 -5.40 -0.27 -1.96
CA ILE A 25 -5.52 -1.74 -2.08
C ILE A 25 -4.90 -2.44 -0.88
N ASN A 26 -3.73 -1.97 -0.40
CA ASN A 26 -3.14 -2.52 0.81
C ASN A 26 -4.07 -2.35 2.03
N TRP A 27 -4.79 -1.22 2.13
CA TRP A 27 -5.81 -1.04 3.16
C TRP A 27 -6.93 -2.09 3.03
N LEU A 28 -7.51 -2.28 1.84
CA LEU A 28 -8.57 -3.29 1.64
C LEU A 28 -8.08 -4.72 1.93
N ILE A 29 -6.83 -5.05 1.58
CA ILE A 29 -6.22 -6.33 1.90
C ILE A 29 -6.07 -6.49 3.42
N ALA A 30 -5.58 -5.47 4.13
CA ALA A 30 -5.46 -5.50 5.58
C ALA A 30 -6.82 -5.70 6.27
N ASP A 31 -7.89 -5.08 5.77
CA ASP A 31 -9.26 -5.29 6.25
C ASP A 31 -9.69 -6.75 6.09
N GLY A 32 -9.44 -7.34 4.92
CA GLY A 32 -9.71 -8.75 4.66
C GLY A 32 -8.95 -9.67 5.60
N LEU A 33 -7.65 -9.43 5.80
CA LEU A 33 -6.81 -10.21 6.69
C LEU A 33 -7.28 -10.15 8.15
N ARG A 34 -7.61 -8.95 8.65
CA ARG A 34 -8.14 -8.78 10.02
C ARG A 34 -9.46 -9.53 10.21
N LYS A 35 -10.39 -9.43 9.26
CA LYS A 35 -11.67 -10.15 9.28
C LYS A 35 -11.49 -11.67 9.33
N ASN A 36 -10.39 -12.18 8.77
CA ASN A 36 -10.04 -13.60 8.77
C ASN A 36 -9.07 -13.99 9.90
N GLN A 37 -8.91 -13.16 10.93
CA GLN A 37 -8.05 -13.42 12.10
C GLN A 37 -6.55 -13.59 11.75
N LEU A 38 -6.12 -13.14 10.57
CA LEU A 38 -4.72 -13.12 10.13
C LEU A 38 -4.04 -11.82 10.58
N ILE A 39 -4.01 -11.59 11.89
CA ILE A 39 -3.65 -10.29 12.48
C ILE A 39 -2.20 -9.89 12.20
N GLU A 40 -1.26 -10.83 12.30
CA GLU A 40 0.16 -10.56 12.06
C GLU A 40 0.39 -10.08 10.62
N LEU A 41 -0.17 -10.79 9.64
CA LEU A 41 -0.03 -10.43 8.23
C LEU A 41 -0.70 -9.08 7.92
N ALA A 42 -1.85 -8.79 8.55
CA ALA A 42 -2.48 -7.49 8.44
C ALA A 42 -1.54 -6.39 8.94
N THR A 43 -1.02 -6.53 10.17
CA THR A 43 -0.13 -5.55 10.80
C THR A 43 1.12 -5.29 9.96
N ILE A 44 1.70 -6.31 9.32
CA ILE A 44 2.83 -6.16 8.40
C ILE A 44 2.46 -5.26 7.22
N ILE A 45 1.34 -5.53 6.55
CA ILE A 45 0.90 -4.72 5.38
C ILE A 45 0.59 -3.30 5.81
N GLU A 46 -0.10 -3.10 6.94
CA GLU A 46 -0.44 -1.77 7.46
C GLU A 46 0.83 -0.96 7.75
N SER A 47 1.79 -1.55 8.48
CA SER A 47 3.04 -0.90 8.86
C SER A 47 3.91 -0.56 7.65
N GLN A 48 4.05 -1.48 6.70
CA GLN A 48 4.83 -1.23 5.47
C GLN A 48 4.18 -0.16 4.59
N THR A 49 2.85 -0.13 4.53
CA THR A 49 2.12 0.88 3.75
C THR A 49 2.28 2.27 4.36
N ILE A 50 2.16 2.37 5.70
CA ILE A 50 2.41 3.63 6.43
C ILE A 50 3.83 4.11 6.19
N ASN A 51 4.83 3.23 6.33
CA ASN A 51 6.24 3.58 6.11
C ASN A 51 6.51 4.05 4.68
N ALA A 52 5.89 3.43 3.67
CA ALA A 52 6.01 3.88 2.28
C ALA A 52 5.46 5.31 2.08
N ILE A 53 4.28 5.60 2.66
CA ILE A 53 3.67 6.93 2.60
C ILE A 53 4.49 7.97 3.36
N GLU A 54 5.01 7.64 4.56
CA GLU A 54 5.85 8.57 5.34
C GLU A 54 7.17 8.88 4.63
N ARG A 55 7.73 7.93 3.89
CA ARG A 55 8.99 8.12 3.15
C ARG A 55 8.81 8.88 1.82
N ALA A 56 7.78 8.55 1.05
CA ALA A 56 7.63 9.05 -0.32
C ALA A 56 6.50 10.09 -0.49
N GLY A 57 5.69 10.31 0.54
CA GLY A 57 4.55 11.22 0.52
C GLY A 57 3.24 10.56 0.08
N PHE A 58 2.20 11.38 -0.08
CA PHE A 58 0.85 10.94 -0.46
C PHE A 58 0.73 10.72 -1.97
N CYS A 59 1.61 9.87 -2.51
CA CYS A 59 1.66 9.48 -3.91
C CYS A 59 0.49 8.58 -4.33
N GLU A 60 0.28 8.46 -5.63
CA GLU A 60 -0.81 7.64 -6.20
C GLU A 60 -0.52 6.14 -6.05
N TYR A 61 0.71 5.74 -6.34
CA TYR A 61 1.23 4.39 -6.15
C TYR A 61 2.74 4.44 -5.91
N PHE A 62 3.31 3.31 -5.53
CA PHE A 62 4.72 3.18 -5.18
C PHE A 62 5.37 2.07 -6.01
N ASP A 63 6.59 2.29 -6.49
CA ASP A 63 7.38 1.24 -7.13
C ASP A 63 7.69 0.14 -6.09
N PRO A 64 7.26 -1.13 -6.30
CA PRO A 64 7.51 -2.22 -5.35
C PRO A 64 9.00 -2.57 -5.19
N MET A 65 9.85 -2.17 -6.13
CA MET A 65 11.27 -2.51 -6.13
C MET A 65 12.11 -1.47 -5.40
N THR A 66 11.74 -0.19 -5.48
CA THR A 66 12.56 0.93 -4.97
C THR A 66 11.88 1.69 -3.83
N GLY A 67 10.56 1.61 -3.73
CA GLY A 67 9.73 2.43 -2.85
C GLY A 67 9.54 3.87 -3.34
N GLU A 68 9.95 4.19 -4.57
CA GLU A 68 9.69 5.50 -5.18
C GLU A 68 8.18 5.77 -5.24
N GLY A 69 7.76 6.98 -4.85
CA GLY A 69 6.40 7.45 -5.04
C GLY A 69 6.17 7.89 -6.49
N LEU A 70 5.11 7.39 -7.11
CA LEU A 70 4.79 7.57 -8.52
C LEU A 70 3.38 8.17 -8.69
N GLY A 71 3.09 8.66 -9.90
CA GLY A 71 1.80 9.30 -10.24
C GLY A 71 1.60 10.64 -9.54
N GLY A 72 0.35 10.99 -9.22
CA GLY A 72 0.03 12.21 -8.48
C GLY A 72 0.63 12.23 -7.06
N ASN A 73 1.14 13.37 -6.58
CA ASN A 73 1.88 13.48 -5.30
C ASN A 73 1.06 14.03 -4.11
N LYS A 74 -0.26 14.21 -4.27
CA LYS A 74 -1.20 14.70 -3.24
C LYS A 74 -2.55 13.99 -3.34
N LEU A 75 -2.53 12.66 -3.34
CA LEU A 75 -3.73 11.91 -3.67
C LEU A 75 -4.62 11.62 -2.46
N SER A 76 -5.88 12.00 -2.57
CA SER A 76 -6.85 11.96 -1.46
C SER A 76 -7.07 10.56 -0.90
N TRP A 77 -7.14 9.51 -1.74
CA TRP A 77 -7.35 8.15 -1.22
C TRP A 77 -6.12 7.57 -0.53
N THR A 78 -4.92 8.09 -0.80
CA THR A 78 -3.68 7.69 -0.13
C THR A 78 -3.67 8.32 1.25
N ALA A 79 -4.07 9.59 1.36
CA ALA A 79 -4.29 10.25 2.64
C ALA A 79 -5.39 9.58 3.48
N ALA A 80 -6.50 9.19 2.86
CA ALA A 80 -7.58 8.46 3.55
C ALA A 80 -7.10 7.09 4.09
N ALA A 81 -6.41 6.30 3.26
CA ALA A 81 -5.82 5.04 3.68
C ALA A 81 -4.84 5.25 4.85
N TYR A 82 -3.97 6.26 4.76
CA TYR A 82 -3.04 6.58 5.84
C TYR A 82 -3.74 6.87 7.17
N LEU A 83 -4.79 7.70 7.16
CA LEU A 83 -5.56 8.03 8.38
C LEU A 83 -6.15 6.78 9.03
N VAL A 84 -6.77 5.90 8.24
CA VAL A 84 -7.37 4.65 8.75
C VAL A 84 -6.31 3.72 9.32
N LEU A 85 -5.23 3.49 8.56
CA LEU A 85 -4.17 2.57 8.97
C LEU A 85 -3.42 3.05 10.20
N LYS A 86 -3.08 4.35 10.26
CA LYS A 86 -2.36 4.93 11.41
C LYS A 86 -3.19 4.86 12.68
N HIS A 87 -4.48 5.16 12.60
CA HIS A 87 -5.40 5.07 13.74
C HIS A 87 -5.47 3.65 14.33
N ARG A 88 -5.36 2.60 13.51
CA ARG A 88 -5.36 1.21 13.99
C ARG A 88 -4.09 0.83 14.72
N LEU A 89 -2.92 1.26 14.23
CA LEU A 89 -1.65 0.95 14.89
C LEU A 89 -1.48 1.69 16.22
N THR A 90 -2.13 2.84 16.40
CA THR A 90 -2.07 3.60 17.67
C THR A 90 -3.06 3.09 18.72
N ASN A 91 -4.08 2.33 18.33
CA ASN A 91 -5.18 1.88 19.19
C ASN A 91 -5.23 0.36 19.42
N ASN A 92 -4.19 -0.38 18.98
CA ASN A 92 -3.95 -1.77 19.37
C ASN A 92 -2.94 -1.82 20.52
#